data_AF-A0A7C5CVE1-F1
#
_entry.id   AF-A0A7C5CVE1-F1
#
_cell.length_a   1.000
_cell.length_b   1.000
_cell.length_c   1.000
_cell.angle_alpha   90.00
_cell.angle_beta   90.00
_cell.angle_gamma   90.00
#
_symmetry.space_group_name_H-M   'P 1'
#
loop_
_entity.id
_entity.type
_entity.pdbx_description
1 polymer ?
#
loop_
_entity_poly.entity_id
_entity_poly.type
_entity_poly.pdbx_seq_one_letter_code
_entity_poly.pdbx_strand_id
1 'polypeptide(L)'
;TNLLFIGLAQTGYNLTWLYLVISADNLTAGLASAAFIAFLSSLTNIKFTAIQYAIFSSLMTLLPKIIGGYSGSMVDSVGYIYFFLFASIIGLPVLFLVWLANRHLDFK
;
A
#
# COMPACT_ATOMS: atom_id res chain seq x y z
N THR A 1 3.95 6.77 3.77
CA THR A 1 3.11 7.66 4.61
C THR A 1 2.96 7.17 6.04
N ASN A 2 3.13 5.89 6.33
CA ASN A 2 3.16 5.34 7.71
C ASN A 2 4.05 6.12 8.70
N LEU A 3 5.25 6.55 8.30
CA LEU A 3 6.12 7.35 9.17
C LEU A 3 5.54 8.75 9.51
N LEU A 4 4.76 9.34 8.59
CA LEU A 4 4.07 10.60 8.84
C LEU A 4 2.93 10.41 9.86
N PHE A 5 2.27 9.25 9.86
CA PHE A 5 1.27 8.89 10.87
C PHE A 5 1.88 8.70 12.27
N ILE A 6 3.12 8.23 12.38
CA ILE A 6 3.85 8.19 13.66
C ILE A 6 4.03 9.62 14.19
N GLY A 7 4.46 10.55 13.34
CA GLY A 7 4.57 11.97 13.71
C GLY A 7 3.23 12.56 14.12
N LEU A 8 2.16 12.27 13.36
CA LEU A 8 0.80 12.70 13.68
C LEU A 8 0.33 12.20 15.05
N ALA A 9 0.62 10.94 15.39
CA ALA A 9 0.27 10.34 16.68
C ALA A 9 0.95 11.03 17.87
N GLN A 10 2.08 11.71 17.66
CA GLN A 10 2.82 12.44 18.70
C GLN A 10 2.46 13.93 18.77
N THR A 11 1.97 14.53 17.67
CA THR A 11 1.70 15.97 17.60
C THR A 11 0.46 16.46 18.36
N GLY A 12 -0.40 15.56 18.85
CA GLY A 12 -1.65 15.93 19.52
C GLY A 12 -2.69 16.54 18.56
N TYR A 13 -3.56 17.42 19.07
CA TYR A 13 -4.61 18.05 18.26
C TYR A 13 -4.02 19.13 17.33
N ASN A 14 -3.75 18.76 16.08
CA ASN A 14 -3.31 19.68 15.04
C ASN A 14 -3.97 19.34 13.70
N LEU A 15 -4.98 20.13 13.31
CA LEU A 15 -5.75 19.90 12.08
C LEU A 15 -4.91 20.09 10.82
N THR A 16 -3.95 21.01 10.81
CA THR A 16 -3.07 21.23 9.65
C THR A 16 -2.20 20.01 9.39
N TRP A 17 -1.59 19.46 10.44
CA TRP A 17 -0.82 18.22 10.34
C TRP A 17 -1.69 17.04 9.91
N LEU A 18 -2.91 16.93 10.44
CA LEU A 18 -3.88 15.91 10.04
C LEU A 18 -4.19 15.99 8.54
N TYR A 19 -4.51 17.18 8.02
CA TYR A 19 -4.80 17.36 6.59
C TYR A 19 -3.60 16.99 5.72
N LEU A 20 -2.40 17.44 6.07
CA LEU A 20 -1.19 17.14 5.30
C LEU A 20 -0.91 15.63 5.23
N VAL A 21 -0.99 14.94 6.37
CA VAL A 21 -0.71 13.50 6.46
C VAL A 21 -1.74 12.71 5.64
N ILE A 22 -3.03 13.03 5.78
CA ILE A 22 -4.10 12.35 5.05
C ILE A 22 -4.02 12.64 3.55
N SER A 23 -3.73 13.88 3.15
CA SER A 23 -3.57 14.23 1.74
C SER A 23 -2.37 13.51 1.11
N ALA A 24 -1.24 13.45 1.81
CA ALA A 24 -0.07 12.69 1.36
C ALA A 24 -0.40 11.20 1.22
N ASP A 25 -1.14 10.63 2.18
CA ASP A 25 -1.56 9.23 2.15
C ASP A 25 -2.43 8.90 0.94
N ASN A 26 -3.48 9.70 0.72
CA ASN A 26 -4.37 9.54 -0.43
C ASN A 26 -3.63 9.68 -1.76
N LEU A 27 -2.69 10.63 -1.87
CA LEU A 27 -1.86 10.79 -3.06
C LEU A 27 -1.02 9.53 -3.32
N THR A 28 -0.35 9.01 -2.29
CA THR A 28 0.46 7.79 -2.44
C THR A 28 -0.39 6.55 -2.73
N ALA A 29 -1.59 6.44 -2.16
CA ALA A 29 -2.52 5.36 -2.44
C ALA A 29 -3.01 5.39 -3.89
N GLY A 30 -3.33 6.59 -4.41
CA GLY A 30 -3.68 6.80 -5.82
C GLY A 30 -2.53 6.42 -6.76
N LEU A 31 -1.31 6.85 -6.44
CA LEU A 31 -0.11 6.51 -7.22
C LEU A 31 0.16 5.00 -7.23
N ALA A 32 0.06 4.34 -6.08
CA ALA A 32 0.26 2.90 -5.95
C ALA A 32 -0.78 2.11 -6.77
N SER A 33 -2.05 2.53 -6.72
CA SER A 33 -3.12 1.93 -7.52
C SER A 33 -2.86 2.06 -9.02
N ALA A 34 -2.51 3.27 -9.49
CA ALA A 34 -2.21 3.51 -10.90
C ALA A 34 -1.00 2.69 -11.40
N ALA A 35 0.10 2.67 -10.62
CA ALA A 35 1.29 1.88 -10.95
C ALA A 35 0.99 0.38 -10.99
N PHE A 36 0.15 -0.11 -10.07
CA PHE A 36 -0.23 -1.51 -10.03
C PHE A 36 -1.11 -1.92 -11.21
N ILE A 37 -2.10 -1.09 -11.59
CA ILE A 37 -2.92 -1.33 -12.79
C ILE A 37 -2.04 -1.34 -14.05
N ALA A 38 -1.07 -0.42 -14.16
CA ALA A 38 -0.13 -0.40 -15.27
C ALA A 38 0.74 -1.68 -15.32
N PHE A 39 1.19 -2.17 -14.16
CA PHE A 39 1.94 -3.42 -14.03
C PHE A 39 1.11 -4.66 -14.40
N LEU A 40 -0.16 -4.71 -13.99
CA LEU A 40 -1.05 -5.80 -14.41
C LEU A 40 -1.31 -5.76 -15.92
N SER A 41 -1.53 -4.56 -16.47
CA SER A 41 -1.73 -4.35 -17.90
C SER A 41 -0.54 -4.88 -18.72
N SER A 42 0.69 -4.67 -18.25
CA SER A 42 1.89 -5.20 -18.92
C SER A 42 2.05 -6.72 -18.81
N LEU A 43 1.47 -7.36 -17.78
CA LEU A 43 1.49 -8.80 -17.58
C LEU A 43 0.36 -9.55 -18.31
N THR A 44 -0.77 -8.89 -18.60
CA THR A 44 -1.91 -9.54 -19.25
C THR A 44 -1.71 -9.74 -20.75
N ASN A 45 -1.76 -11.00 -21.19
CA ASN A 45 -1.84 -11.35 -22.61
C ASN A 45 -3.29 -11.13 -23.10
N ILE A 46 -3.45 -10.40 -24.22
CA ILE A 46 -4.73 -9.94 -24.78
C ILE A 46 -5.75 -11.08 -25.03
N LYS A 47 -5.30 -12.34 -25.08
CA LYS A 47 -6.13 -13.52 -25.36
C LYS A 47 -7.07 -14.01 -24.23
N PHE A 48 -6.82 -13.71 -22.93
CA PHE A 48 -7.68 -14.15 -21.80
C PHE A 48 -7.86 -13.06 -20.70
N THR A 49 -8.04 -11.81 -21.13
CA THR A 49 -7.98 -10.61 -20.27
C THR A 49 -9.03 -10.54 -19.17
N ALA A 50 -10.27 -10.99 -19.41
CA ALA A 50 -11.37 -10.79 -18.46
C ALA A 50 -11.18 -11.55 -17.14
N ILE A 51 -10.78 -12.84 -17.20
CA ILE A 51 -10.62 -13.67 -16.00
C ILE A 51 -9.34 -13.31 -15.24
N GLN A 52 -8.23 -13.07 -15.94
CA GLN A 52 -6.97 -12.69 -15.30
C GLN A 52 -7.09 -11.35 -14.57
N TYR A 53 -7.67 -10.35 -15.22
CA TYR A 53 -7.89 -9.04 -14.61
C TYR A 53 -8.84 -9.12 -13.40
N ALA A 54 -9.91 -9.91 -13.49
CA ALA A 54 -10.83 -10.13 -12.37
C ALA A 54 -10.12 -10.77 -11.16
N ILE A 55 -9.33 -11.82 -11.37
CA ILE A 55 -8.58 -12.48 -10.29
C ILE A 55 -7.57 -11.52 -9.66
N PHE A 56 -6.78 -10.80 -10.47
CA PHE A 56 -5.80 -9.86 -9.93
C PHE A 56 -6.44 -8.67 -9.20
N SER A 57 -7.55 -8.14 -9.71
CA SER A 57 -8.32 -7.07 -9.05
C SER A 57 -8.97 -7.54 -7.74
N SER A 58 -9.54 -8.75 -7.73
CA SER A 58 -10.04 -9.37 -6.50
C SER A 58 -8.93 -9.59 -5.49
N LEU A 59 -7.77 -10.06 -5.90
CA LEU A 59 -6.62 -10.25 -5.02
C LEU A 59 -6.12 -8.93 -4.43
N MET A 60 -6.06 -7.87 -5.25
CA MET A 60 -5.67 -6.51 -4.85
C MET A 60 -6.58 -5.94 -3.77
N THR A 61 -7.87 -6.25 -3.82
CA THR A 61 -8.86 -5.68 -2.90
C THR A 61 -9.10 -6.55 -1.67
N LEU A 62 -9.10 -7.87 -1.82
CA LEU A 62 -9.47 -8.81 -0.75
C LEU A 62 -8.38 -8.95 0.31
N LEU A 63 -7.12 -9.20 -0.10
CA LEU A 63 -6.03 -9.42 0.85
C LEU A 63 -5.81 -8.21 1.78
N PRO A 64 -5.69 -6.97 1.26
CA PRO A 64 -5.52 -5.81 2.13
C PRO A 64 -6.72 -5.55 3.02
N LYS A 65 -7.95 -5.84 2.56
CA LYS A 65 -9.17 -5.70 3.39
C LYS A 65 -9.18 -6.67 4.57
N ILE A 66 -8.79 -7.92 4.34
CA ILE A 66 -8.75 -8.92 5.42
C ILE A 66 -7.71 -8.50 6.46
N ILE A 67 -6.49 -8.19 6.03
CA ILE A 67 -5.39 -7.78 6.92
C ILE A 67 -5.74 -6.46 7.63
N GLY A 68 -6.26 -5.48 6.90
CA GLY A 68 -6.71 -4.20 7.42
C GLY A 68 -7.89 -4.32 8.38
N GLY A 69 -8.78 -5.31 8.22
CA GLY A 69 -9.87 -5.57 9.17
C GLY A 69 -9.39 -5.90 10.59
N TYR A 70 -8.23 -6.55 10.72
CA TYR A 70 -7.60 -6.85 12.01
C TYR A 70 -6.73 -5.73 12.56
N SER A 71 -6.54 -4.63 11.81
CA SER A 71 -5.67 -3.53 12.24
C SER A 71 -6.16 -2.82 13.50
N GLY A 72 -7.48 -2.70 13.70
CA GLY A 72 -8.05 -2.04 14.88
C GLY A 72 -7.66 -2.73 16.19
N SER A 73 -7.85 -4.05 16.27
CA SER A 73 -7.47 -4.82 17.45
C SER A 73 -5.94 -4.89 17.66
N MET A 74 -5.16 -4.82 16.58
CA MET A 74 -3.70 -4.63 16.69
C MET A 74 -3.36 -3.28 17.30
N VAL A 75 -3.95 -2.18 16.82
CA VAL A 75 -3.69 -0.84 17.38
C VAL A 75 -4.11 -0.75 18.85
N ASP A 76 -5.21 -1.38 19.24
CA ASP A 76 -5.66 -1.41 20.64
C ASP A 76 -4.66 -2.13 21.57
N SER A 77 -3.89 -3.10 21.06
CA SER A 77 -2.94 -3.89 21.85
C SER A 77 -1.51 -3.35 21.81
N VAL A 78 -1.02 -2.89 20.65
CA VAL A 78 0.37 -2.42 20.48
C VAL A 78 0.50 -0.90 20.34
N GLY A 79 -0.60 -0.17 20.16
CA GLY A 79 -0.61 1.28 19.94
C GLY A 79 -0.26 1.71 18.52
N TYR A 80 -0.61 2.96 18.20
CA TYR A 80 -0.45 3.53 16.86
C TYR A 80 1.02 3.58 16.37
N ILE A 81 1.96 3.95 17.24
CA ILE A 81 3.37 4.11 16.86
C ILE A 81 3.95 2.79 16.36
N TYR A 82 3.81 1.71 17.13
CA TYR A 82 4.36 0.40 16.77
C TYR A 82 3.62 -0.22 15.59
N PHE A 83 2.30 -0.03 15.49
CA PHE A 83 1.52 -0.47 14.34
C PHE A 83 2.02 0.17 13.03
N PHE A 84 2.14 1.50 12.99
CA PHE A 84 2.62 2.19 11.79
C PHE A 84 4.09 1.92 11.49
N LEU A 85 4.93 1.71 12.51
CA LEU A 85 6.30 1.28 12.31
C LEU A 85 6.36 -0.09 11.64
N PHE A 86 5.58 -1.05 12.14
CA PHE A 86 5.47 -2.38 11.55
C PHE A 86 4.96 -2.33 10.10
N ALA A 87 3.90 -1.56 9.84
CA ALA A 87 3.38 -1.33 8.50
C ALA A 87 4.43 -0.70 7.56
N SER A 88 5.28 0.19 8.08
CA SER A 88 6.39 0.78 7.32
C SER A 88 7.48 -0.25 6.98
N ILE A 89 7.80 -1.16 7.92
CA ILE A 89 8.82 -2.20 7.71
C ILE A 89 8.36 -3.21 6.65
N ILE A 90 7.07 -3.56 6.61
CA ILE A 90 6.50 -4.42 5.55
C ILE A 90 6.68 -3.82 4.15
N GLY A 91 6.78 -2.49 4.03
CA GLY A 91 7.07 -1.83 2.75
C GLY A 91 8.47 -2.12 2.20
N LEU A 92 9.45 -2.42 3.06
CA LEU A 92 10.84 -2.68 2.65
C LEU A 92 10.99 -3.93 1.75
N PRO A 93 10.47 -5.13 2.11
CA PRO A 93 10.54 -6.28 1.23
C PRO A 93 9.80 -6.06 -0.09
N VAL A 94 8.73 -5.25 -0.10
CA VAL A 94 8.03 -4.90 -1.35
C VAL A 94 8.94 -4.08 -2.26
N LEU A 95 9.62 -3.05 -1.75
CA LEU A 95 10.57 -2.26 -2.53
C LEU A 95 11.74 -3.11 -3.04
N PHE A 96 12.22 -4.05 -2.22
CA PHE A 96 13.26 -4.99 -2.61
C PHE A 96 12.81 -5.90 -3.77
N LEU A 97 11.58 -6.42 -3.70
CA LEU A 97 10.99 -7.23 -4.78
C LEU A 97 10.80 -6.42 -6.06
N VAL A 98 10.35 -5.17 -5.97
CA VAL A 98 10.22 -4.28 -7.13
C VAL A 98 11.57 -4.01 -7.78
N TRP A 99 12.61 -3.76 -6.97
CA TRP A 99 13.97 -3.58 -7.47
C TRP A 99 14.51 -4.84 -8.16
N LEU A 100 14.26 -6.01 -7.59
CA LEU A 100 14.63 -7.29 -8.20
C LEU A 100 13.88 -7.54 -9.50
N ALA A 101 12.57 -7.28 -9.52
CA ALA A 101 11.73 -7.43 -10.70
C ALA A 101 12.20 -6.49 -11.82
N ASN A 102 12.55 -5.25 -11.51
CA ASN A 102 13.09 -4.29 -12.48
C ASN A 102 14.42 -4.75 -13.13
N ARG A 103 15.19 -5.63 -12.47
CA ARG A 103 16.40 -6.23 -13.05
C ARG A 103 16.13 -7.39 -14.00
N HIS A 104 14.97 -8.05 -13.87
CA HIS A 104 14.62 -9.23 -14.67
C HIS A 104 13.55 -8.94 -15.73
N LEU A 105 12.82 -7.83 -15.59
CA LEU A 105 11.84 -7.34 -16.55
C LEU A 105 12.51 -6.28 -17.43
N ASP A 106 13.21 -6.70 -18.48
CA ASP A 106 13.60 -5.80 -19.57
C ASP A 106 12.32 -5.32 -20.27
N PHE A 107 11.81 -4.16 -19.85
CA PHE A 107 10.77 -3.45 -20.59
C PHE A 107 11.35 -3.03 -21.94
N LYS A 108 11.03 -3.81 -22.98
CA LYS A 108 11.26 -3.47 -24.38
C LYS A 108 10.10 -2.69 -24.96
#